data_AF-A0A399ZIT2-F1
#
_entry.id   AF-A0A399ZIT2-F1
#
_cell.length_a   1.000
_cell.length_b   1.000
_cell.length_c   1.000
_cell.angle_alpha   90.00
_cell.angle_beta   90.00
_cell.angle_gamma   90.00
#
_symmetry.space_group_name_H-M   'P 1'
#
loop_
_entity.id
_entity.type
_entity.pdbx_description
1 polymer ?
#
loop_
_entity_poly.entity_id
_entity_poly.type
_entity_poly.pdbx_seq_one_letter_code
_entity_poly.pdbx_strand_id
1 'polypeptide(L)' 'MTKLFRYRKPSVKTMLGVTKAKRRVKKDMGIYNVTKVTNAPANYKRKMKRKAGYESGIMKFFRFLKRVGK' A
#
# COMPACT_ATOMS: atom_id res chain seq x y z
N MET A 1 -5.42 -18.65 11.73
CA MET A 1 -4.69 -19.50 10.75
C MET A 1 -4.01 -18.62 9.71
N THR A 2 -2.75 -18.26 9.93
CA THR A 2 -1.95 -17.43 9.02
C THR A 2 -1.46 -18.29 7.84
N LYS A 3 -2.06 -18.11 6.65
CA LYS A 3 -1.45 -18.58 5.39
C LYS A 3 -0.16 -17.77 5.17
N LEU A 4 0.93 -18.20 5.79
CA LEU A 4 2.22 -17.49 5.80
C LEU A 4 2.86 -17.39 4.42
N PHE A 5 2.48 -18.26 3.47
CA PHE A 5 3.02 -18.25 2.12
C PHE A 5 1.90 -18.41 1.09
N ARG A 6 1.56 -17.30 0.43
CA ARG A 6 0.74 -17.33 -0.80
C ARG A 6 1.68 -17.49 -1.98
N TYR A 7 1.75 -18.70 -2.55
CA TYR A 7 2.45 -18.91 -3.81
C TYR A 7 1.74 -18.14 -4.93
N ARG A 8 2.52 -17.36 -5.69
CA ARG A 8 2.07 -16.70 -6.91
C ARG A 8 3.09 -17.00 -8.01
N LYS A 9 2.60 -17.33 -9.21
CA LYS A 9 3.46 -17.57 -10.38
C LYS A 9 4.32 -16.32 -10.62
N PRO A 10 5.66 -16.44 -10.63
CA PRO A 10 6.55 -15.31 -10.85
C PRO A 10 6.43 -14.81 -12.30
N SER A 11 6.58 -13.50 -12.49
CA SER A 11 6.66 -12.93 -13.84
C SER A 11 8.03 -13.21 -14.47
N VAL A 12 8.11 -13.16 -15.80
CA VAL A 12 9.38 -13.34 -16.54
C VAL A 12 10.47 -12.37 -16.04
N LYS A 13 10.12 -11.11 -15.77
CA LYS A 13 11.04 -10.09 -15.21
C LYS A 13 11.50 -10.39 -13.78
N THR A 14 10.75 -11.20 -13.05
CA THR A 14 11.12 -11.68 -11.72
C THR A 14 12.04 -12.89 -11.82
N MET A 15 11.76 -13.81 -12.75
CA MET A 15 12.61 -14.97 -13.05
C MET A 15 13.99 -14.53 -13.57
N LEU A 16 14.02 -13.58 -14.50
CA LEU A 16 15.25 -12.98 -15.06
C LEU A 16 16.00 -12.07 -14.08
N GLY A 17 15.55 -11.92 -12.83
CA GLY A 17 16.24 -11.12 -11.81
C GLY A 17 16.22 -9.60 -12.00
N VAL A 18 15.74 -9.09 -13.14
CA VAL A 18 15.64 -7.65 -13.47
C VAL A 18 14.94 -6.84 -12.36
N THR A 19 13.89 -7.41 -11.77
CA THR A 19 13.16 -6.76 -10.67
C THR A 19 14.02 -6.61 -9.41
N LYS A 20 14.88 -7.59 -9.11
CA LYS A 20 15.81 -7.54 -7.97
C LYS A 20 16.90 -6.49 -8.22
N ALA A 21 17.48 -6.47 -9.43
CA ALA A 21 18.48 -5.49 -9.82
C ALA A 21 17.95 -4.05 -9.72
N LYS A 22 16.79 -3.78 -10.34
CA LYS A 22 16.12 -2.46 -10.25
C LYS A 22 15.83 -2.05 -8.81
N ARG A 23 15.46 -3.01 -7.95
CA ARG A 23 15.20 -2.73 -6.53
C ARG A 23 16.48 -2.38 -5.78
N ARG A 24 17.60 -3.06 -6.06
CA ARG A 24 18.91 -2.78 -5.45
C ARG A 24 19.38 -1.37 -5.83
N VAL A 25 19.41 -1.06 -7.12
CA VAL A 25 19.78 0.28 -7.62
C VAL A 25 18.96 1.40 -6.96
N LYS A 26 17.63 1.24 -6.82
CA LYS A 26 16.78 2.22 -6.12
C LYS A 26 17.06 2.35 -4.62
N LYS A 27 17.53 1.29 -3.96
CA LYS A 27 17.95 1.34 -2.55
C LYS A 27 19.27 2.08 -2.43
N ASP A 28 20.23 1.73 -3.27
CA ASP A 28 21.58 2.30 -3.22
C ASP A 28 21.56 3.79 -3.54
N MET A 29 20.72 4.22 -4.50
CA MET A 29 20.48 5.64 -4.80
C MET A 29 19.66 6.39 -3.72
N GLY A 30 19.28 5.75 -2.61
CA GLY A 30 18.54 6.42 -1.53
C GLY A 30 17.10 6.84 -1.87
N ILE A 31 16.58 6.50 -3.05
CA ILE A 31 15.23 6.89 -3.51
C ILE A 31 14.16 6.45 -2.52
N TYR A 32 14.31 5.27 -1.91
CA TYR A 32 13.37 4.79 -0.91
C TYR A 32 13.36 5.64 0.37
N ASN A 33 14.48 6.26 0.73
CA ASN A 33 14.55 7.13 1.90
C ASN A 33 13.78 8.43 1.64
N VAL A 34 14.01 9.05 0.48
CA VAL A 34 13.29 10.27 0.06
C VAL A 34 11.80 10.00 -0.07
N THR A 35 11.42 8.95 -0.81
CA THR A 35 10.01 8.62 -1.03
C THR A 35 9.30 8.19 0.26
N LYS A 36 9.99 7.61 1.25
CA LYS A 36 9.41 7.31 2.56
C LYS A 36 9.00 8.58 3.28
N VAL A 37 9.86 9.60 3.28
CA VAL A 37 9.59 10.89 3.95
C VAL A 37 8.46 11.63 3.24
N THR A 38 8.52 11.77 1.91
CA THR A 38 7.49 12.49 1.15
C THR A 38 6.11 11.84 1.26
N ASN A 39 6.05 10.49 1.33
CA ASN A 39 4.78 9.77 1.48
C ASN A 39 4.33 9.57 2.93
N ALA A 40 5.16 9.89 3.92
CA ALA A 40 4.86 9.71 5.34
C ALA A 40 3.52 10.36 5.77
N PRO A 41 3.21 11.63 5.45
CA PRO A 41 1.97 12.26 5.91
C PRO A 41 0.72 11.58 5.33
N ALA A 42 0.73 11.27 4.03
CA ALA A 42 -0.37 10.58 3.38
C ALA A 42 -0.59 9.17 3.97
N ASN A 43 0.49 8.44 4.25
CA ASN A 43 0.43 7.13 4.87
C ASN A 43 -0.06 7.19 6.31
N TYR A 44 0.33 8.21 7.08
CA TYR A 44 -0.15 8.44 8.43
C TYR A 44 -1.66 8.70 8.44
N LYS A 45 -2.15 9.60 7.57
CA LYS A 45 -3.58 9.85 7.40
C LYS A 45 -4.36 8.57 7.07
N ARG A 46 -3.85 7.73 6.16
CA ARG A 46 -4.45 6.43 5.83
C ARG A 46 -4.46 5.48 7.03
N LYS A 47 -3.38 5.42 7.80
CA LYS A 47 -3.30 4.59 9.02
C LYS A 47 -4.33 5.03 10.06
N MET A 48 -4.45 6.34 10.29
CA MET A 48 -5.42 6.89 11.23
C MET A 48 -6.85 6.62 10.79
N LYS A 49 -7.19 6.81 9.51
CA LYS A 49 -8.51 6.44 8.97
C LYS A 49 -8.87 4.98 9.19
N ARG A 50 -7.92 4.06 8.96
CA ARG A 50 -8.14 2.63 9.20
C ARG A 50 -8.33 2.31 10.68
N LYS A 51 -7.51 2.90 11.55
CA LYS A 51 -7.63 2.77 13.02
C LYS A 51 -8.97 3.29 13.53
N ALA A 52 -9.42 4.43 13.01
CA ALA A 52 -10.69 5.06 13.36
C ALA A 52 -11.91 4.35 12.74
N GLY A 53 -11.75 3.20 12.09
CA GLY A 53 -12.86 2.47 11.47
C GLY A 53 -13.50 3.19 10.28
N TYR A 54 -12.87 4.25 9.74
CA TYR A 54 -13.39 5.04 8.62
C TYR A 54 -13.53 4.23 7.32
N GLU A 55 -12.83 3.10 7.22
CA GLU A 55 -12.91 2.16 6.09
C GLU A 55 -13.80 0.94 6.38
N SER A 56 -14.45 0.89 7.55
CA SER A 56 -15.43 -0.16 7.88
C SER A 56 -16.64 -0.11 6.94
N GLY A 57 -17.31 -1.25 6.74
CA GLY A 57 -18.51 -1.34 5.91
C GLY A 57 -19.59 -0.34 6.33
N ILE A 58 -19.78 -0.18 7.64
CA ILE A 58 -20.76 0.74 8.25
C ILE A 58 -20.41 2.20 7.93
N MET A 59 -19.16 2.64 8.15
CA MET A 59 -18.73 4.00 7.80
C MET A 59 -18.78 4.29 6.30
N LYS A 60 -18.54 3.29 5.45
CA LYS A 60 -18.69 3.43 3.99
C LYS A 60 -20.14 3.60 3.60
N PHE A 61 -21.06 2.86 4.21
CA PHE A 61 -22.51 3.00 4.01
C PHE A 61 -23.01 4.39 4.42
N PHE A 62 -22.62 4.88 5.60
CA PHE A 62 -22.96 6.25 6.02
C PHE A 62 -22.39 7.33 5.09
N ARG A 63 -21.18 7.13 4.55
CA ARG A 63 -20.60 8.06 3.56
C ARG A 63 -21.36 8.03 2.24
N PHE A 64 -21.83 6.86 1.82
CA PHE A 64 -22.65 6.70 0.64
C PHE A 64 -23.99 7.44 0.80
N LEU A 65 -24.69 7.21 1.92
CA LEU A 65 -25.95 7.91 2.24
C LEU A 65 -25.76 9.44 2.26
N LYS A 66 -24.70 9.94 2.91
CA LYS A 66 -24.37 11.37 2.93
C LYS A 66 -24.10 11.95 1.53
N ARG A 67 -23.63 11.13 0.59
CA ARG A 67 -23.31 11.56 -0.77
C ARG A 67 -24.53 11.53 -1.69
N VAL A 68 -25.50 10.66 -1.43
CA VAL A 68 -26.75 10.53 -2.19
C VAL A 68 -27.80 11.54 -1.70
N GLY A 69 -27.82 11.84 -0.41
CA GLY A 69 -28.71 12.86 0.17
C GLY A 69 -28.25 14.30 -0.02
N LYS A 70 -27.30 14.55 -0.92
CA LYS A 70 -26.79 15.88 -1.30
C LYS A 70 -27.01 16.07 -2.79
#